data_AF-F8NFW0-F1
#
_entry.id   AF-F8NFW0-F1
#
_cell.length_a   1.000
_cell.length_b   1.000
_cell.length_c   1.000
_cell.angle_alpha   90.00
_cell.angle_beta   90.00
_cell.angle_gamma   90.00
#
_symmetry.space_group_name_H-M   'P 1'
#
loop_
_entity.id
_entity.type
_entity.pdbx_description
1 polymer ?
#
loop_
_entity_poly.entity_id
_entity_poly.type
_entity_poly.pdbx_seq_one_letter_code
_entity_poly.pdbx_strand_id
1 'polypeptide(L)'
;MALGSQWDLPSEGHVPDWVWRVLCVPALNDDSPIPRRIHSRTVFEDVGVALKDMTSLANIICCLKDTLKALYYMHKVGWVHRDVSVGNILWVTDGNQGTGKLADFEYARCIRSNKFHEVQTGTPHFMAVEVDSKIYLFEPDNDEGEGECPPFRMNGLHDIESVWWTSTWVLFYYTDQNHPTVDLVNQWNTLQAIFPGVLGRTSRQHFFTYFKLSRCKAITKTCEPVSKFLGEFAGHLRNAYRSAEESYPIIKLEGILEGIHRETAKNLINVHKQYVHGDASNVILCPLHRFLPRKRSNSEVQTSQTRQQKRRC
;
A
#
# COMPACT_ATOMS: atom_id res chain seq x y z
N MET A 1 -23.57 29.61 34.65
CA MET A 1 -23.13 28.56 35.60
C MET A 1 -23.23 27.24 34.88
N ALA A 2 -22.08 26.63 34.60
CA ALA A 2 -21.94 25.43 33.78
C ALA A 2 -22.31 24.19 34.59
N LEU A 3 -23.13 23.31 34.00
CA LEU A 3 -23.28 21.93 34.42
C LEU A 3 -22.23 21.10 33.66
N GLY A 4 -21.21 20.65 34.38
CA GLY A 4 -20.20 19.75 33.86
C GLY A 4 -20.73 18.31 33.83
N SER A 5 -20.81 17.73 32.64
CA SER A 5 -20.94 16.28 32.47
C SER A 5 -19.55 15.67 32.42
N GLN A 6 -19.13 15.10 33.54
CA GLN A 6 -17.97 14.24 33.67
C GLN A 6 -18.28 12.92 32.96
N TRP A 7 -17.64 12.68 31.82
CA TRP A 7 -17.67 11.38 31.15
C TRP A 7 -16.57 10.52 31.76
N ASP A 8 -16.94 9.70 32.74
CA ASP A 8 -16.05 8.67 33.27
C ASP A 8 -15.80 7.61 32.19
N LEU A 9 -14.53 7.46 31.81
CA LEU A 9 -14.03 6.33 31.03
C LEU A 9 -14.18 5.04 31.88
N PRO A 10 -14.57 3.90 31.31
CA PRO A 10 -14.60 2.66 32.07
C PRO A 10 -13.16 2.27 32.44
N SER A 11 -12.92 2.24 33.75
CA SER A 11 -11.73 1.69 34.37
C SER A 11 -11.43 0.28 33.84
N GLU A 12 -10.15 0.04 33.61
CA GLU A 12 -9.55 -1.20 33.14
C GLU A 12 -10.22 -2.45 33.71
N GLY A 13 -10.66 -3.33 32.80
CA GLY A 13 -11.46 -4.49 33.13
C GLY A 13 -10.67 -5.57 33.86
N HIS A 14 -10.79 -5.60 35.20
CA HIS A 14 -10.87 -6.89 35.88
C HIS A 14 -12.16 -7.55 35.40
N VAL A 15 -12.06 -8.41 34.39
CA VAL A 15 -13.18 -9.20 33.89
C VAL A 15 -13.56 -10.18 35.00
N PRO A 16 -14.75 -10.09 35.62
CA PRO A 16 -15.13 -10.99 36.71
C PRO A 16 -15.12 -12.46 36.23
N ASP A 17 -14.75 -13.41 37.08
CA ASP A 17 -14.64 -14.85 36.74
C ASP A 17 -15.91 -15.45 36.12
N TRP A 18 -17.08 -14.90 36.45
CA TRP A 18 -18.34 -15.34 35.83
C TRP A 18 -18.45 -14.95 34.35
N VAL A 19 -17.79 -13.87 33.91
CA VAL A 19 -17.73 -13.44 32.51
C VAL A 19 -16.80 -14.35 31.70
N TRP A 20 -15.73 -14.91 32.30
CA TRP A 20 -14.88 -15.93 31.66
C TRP A 20 -15.66 -17.18 31.24
N ARG A 21 -16.67 -17.58 32.01
CA ARG A 21 -17.57 -18.70 31.66
C ARG A 21 -18.48 -18.40 30.46
N VAL A 22 -18.72 -17.12 30.16
CA VAL A 22 -19.53 -16.67 29.02
C VAL A 22 -18.66 -16.39 27.79
N LEU A 23 -17.39 -16.03 27.99
CA LEU A 23 -16.45 -15.66 26.91
C LEU A 23 -15.55 -16.79 26.43
N CYS A 24 -15.52 -17.95 27.09
CA CYS A 24 -14.69 -19.09 26.70
C CYS A 24 -15.47 -20.39 26.51
N VAL A 25 -14.93 -21.30 25.70
CA VAL A 25 -15.39 -22.69 25.52
C VAL A 25 -14.22 -23.65 25.75
N PRO A 26 -14.45 -24.88 26.27
CA PRO A 26 -13.40 -25.89 26.38
C PRO A 26 -12.81 -26.22 25.01
N ALA A 27 -11.50 -26.46 24.94
CA ALA A 27 -10.87 -26.97 23.72
C ALA A 27 -11.36 -28.39 23.43
N LEU A 28 -11.35 -28.78 22.14
CA LEU A 28 -11.79 -30.13 21.73
C LEU A 28 -10.96 -31.27 22.36
N ASN A 29 -9.73 -30.99 22.80
CA ASN A 29 -8.76 -31.99 23.27
C ASN A 29 -8.25 -31.76 24.70
N ASP A 30 -8.69 -30.71 25.40
CA ASP A 30 -8.30 -30.38 26.78
C ASP A 30 -9.25 -29.31 27.36
N ASP A 31 -9.40 -29.25 28.68
CA ASP A 31 -10.22 -28.27 29.41
C ASP A 31 -9.63 -26.84 29.39
N SER A 32 -8.62 -26.58 28.56
CA SER A 32 -8.08 -25.24 28.35
C SER A 32 -9.15 -24.30 27.78
N PRO A 33 -9.35 -23.10 28.36
CA PRO A 33 -10.38 -22.16 27.93
C PRO A 33 -9.97 -21.48 26.61
N ILE A 34 -10.73 -21.72 25.54
CA ILE A 34 -10.58 -21.00 24.27
C ILE A 34 -11.55 -19.82 24.24
N PRO A 35 -11.11 -18.59 23.93
CA PRO A 35 -12.02 -17.46 23.72
C PRO A 35 -13.05 -17.78 22.63
N ARG A 36 -14.33 -17.49 22.90
CA ARG A 36 -15.41 -17.53 21.92
C ARG A 36 -15.07 -16.55 20.79
N ARG A 37 -14.88 -17.10 19.59
CA ARG A 37 -14.71 -16.30 18.38
C ARG A 37 -16.09 -15.99 17.81
N ILE A 38 -16.39 -14.72 17.64
CA ILE A 38 -17.59 -14.28 16.94
C ILE A 38 -17.25 -14.19 15.46
N HIS A 39 -17.91 -15.00 14.64
CA HIS A 39 -17.85 -14.83 13.18
C HIS A 39 -18.81 -13.71 12.79
N SER A 40 -18.27 -12.61 12.27
CA SER A 40 -19.06 -11.51 11.71
C SER A 40 -18.84 -11.43 10.19
N ARG A 41 -19.84 -10.90 9.47
CA ARG A 41 -19.73 -10.61 8.03
C ARG A 41 -20.25 -9.20 7.79
N THR A 42 -19.42 -8.36 7.20
CA THR A 42 -19.82 -7.06 6.67
C THR A 42 -20.14 -7.23 5.19
N VAL A 43 -21.33 -6.82 4.76
CA VAL A 43 -21.75 -6.85 3.36
C VAL A 43 -21.90 -5.42 2.88
N PHE A 44 -21.30 -5.12 1.73
CA PHE A 44 -21.41 -3.84 1.06
C PHE A 44 -22.39 -3.96 -0.11
N GLU A 45 -23.15 -2.90 -0.37
CA GLU A 45 -24.06 -2.83 -1.51
C GLU A 45 -23.28 -2.76 -2.84
N ASP A 46 -22.16 -2.03 -2.83
CA ASP A 46 -21.31 -1.84 -4.00
C ASP A 46 -20.53 -3.11 -4.37
N VAL A 47 -20.55 -3.47 -5.65
CA VAL A 47 -19.65 -4.47 -6.23
C VAL A 47 -18.52 -3.77 -6.97
N GLY A 48 -17.30 -3.94 -6.47
CA GLY A 48 -16.10 -3.30 -7.02
C GLY A 48 -15.10 -4.29 -7.61
N VAL A 49 -14.31 -3.83 -8.58
CA VAL A 49 -13.15 -4.55 -9.13
C VAL A 49 -11.89 -4.04 -8.43
N ALA A 50 -11.10 -4.95 -7.86
CA ALA A 50 -9.84 -4.56 -7.20
C ALA A 50 -8.82 -4.03 -8.21
N LEU A 51 -7.97 -3.10 -7.79
CA LEU A 51 -6.97 -2.44 -8.64
C LEU A 51 -6.04 -3.44 -9.34
N LYS A 52 -5.65 -4.53 -8.66
CA LYS A 52 -4.86 -5.63 -9.26
C LYS A 52 -5.51 -6.32 -10.47
N ASP A 53 -6.83 -6.21 -10.60
CA ASP A 53 -7.63 -6.84 -11.67
C ASP A 53 -8.07 -5.82 -12.72
N MET A 54 -7.70 -4.54 -12.56
CA MET A 54 -8.00 -3.47 -13.51
C MET A 54 -7.00 -3.43 -14.66
N THR A 55 -7.48 -3.01 -15.84
CA THR A 55 -6.66 -2.85 -17.05
C THR A 55 -6.65 -1.42 -17.59
N SER A 56 -7.65 -0.59 -17.28
CA SER A 56 -7.67 0.80 -17.73
C SER A 56 -6.77 1.68 -16.87
N LEU A 57 -5.72 2.24 -17.47
CA LEU A 57 -4.82 3.17 -16.77
C LEU A 57 -5.58 4.41 -16.27
N ALA A 58 -6.52 4.93 -17.06
CA ALA A 58 -7.34 6.08 -16.67
C ALA A 58 -8.16 5.79 -15.40
N ASN A 59 -8.80 4.60 -15.32
CA ASN A 59 -9.57 4.22 -14.14
C ASN A 59 -8.67 3.98 -12.93
N ILE A 60 -7.47 3.39 -13.12
CA ILE A 60 -6.49 3.23 -12.03
C ILE A 60 -6.07 4.59 -11.48
N ILE A 61 -5.80 5.58 -12.34
CA ILE A 61 -5.46 6.94 -11.92
C ILE A 61 -6.62 7.59 -11.14
N CYS A 62 -7.86 7.37 -11.57
CA CYS A 62 -9.04 7.77 -10.79
C CYS A 62 -9.08 7.10 -9.41
N CYS A 63 -8.85 5.79 -9.34
CA CYS A 63 -8.80 5.05 -8.08
C CYS A 63 -7.77 5.61 -7.11
N LEU A 64 -6.55 5.88 -7.58
CA LEU A 64 -5.49 6.45 -6.76
C LEU A 64 -5.86 7.84 -6.24
N LYS A 65 -6.50 8.67 -7.07
CA LYS A 65 -6.99 10.00 -6.69
C LYS A 65 -8.08 9.93 -5.62
N ASP A 66 -9.06 9.05 -5.81
CA ASP A 66 -10.16 8.88 -4.86
C ASP A 66 -9.66 8.22 -3.56
N THR A 67 -8.65 7.35 -3.63
CA THR A 67 -7.96 6.76 -2.45
C THR A 67 -7.27 7.83 -1.63
N LEU A 68 -6.50 8.73 -2.24
CA LEU A 68 -5.88 9.85 -1.52
C LEU A 68 -6.94 10.75 -0.85
N LYS A 69 -8.07 10.97 -1.52
CA LYS A 69 -9.20 11.72 -0.95
C LYS A 69 -9.80 10.99 0.26
N ALA A 70 -9.98 9.67 0.21
CA ALA A 70 -10.45 8.87 1.34
C ALA A 70 -9.48 8.94 2.52
N LEU A 71 -8.17 8.77 2.26
CA LEU A 71 -7.12 8.89 3.27
C LEU A 71 -7.05 10.30 3.87
N TYR A 72 -7.28 11.35 3.09
CA TYR A 72 -7.36 12.72 3.60
C TYR A 72 -8.43 12.85 4.69
N TYR A 73 -9.65 12.38 4.44
CA TYR A 73 -10.72 12.42 5.44
C TYR A 73 -10.42 11.55 6.65
N MET A 74 -9.86 10.36 6.43
CA MET A 74 -9.48 9.44 7.50
C MET A 74 -8.41 10.05 8.41
N HIS A 75 -7.37 10.64 7.84
CA HIS A 75 -6.27 11.26 8.59
C HIS A 75 -6.75 12.52 9.32
N LYS A 76 -7.67 13.30 8.72
CA LYS A 76 -8.29 14.47 9.36
C LYS A 76 -9.02 14.12 10.66
N VAL A 77 -9.62 12.93 10.75
CA VAL A 77 -10.27 12.45 11.98
C VAL A 77 -9.33 11.65 12.89
N GLY A 78 -8.02 11.61 12.59
CA GLY A 78 -7.00 10.96 13.41
C GLY A 78 -6.96 9.45 13.27
N TRP A 79 -7.38 8.91 12.13
CA TRP A 79 -7.32 7.48 11.81
C TRP A 79 -6.29 7.20 10.72
N VAL A 80 -5.68 6.01 10.79
CA VAL A 80 -4.78 5.44 9.78
C VAL A 80 -5.30 4.09 9.32
N HIS A 81 -5.19 3.79 8.04
CA HIS A 81 -5.69 2.57 7.41
C HIS A 81 -4.78 1.38 7.66
N ARG A 82 -3.48 1.55 7.47
CA ARG A 82 -2.41 0.55 7.71
C ARG A 82 -2.40 -0.67 6.79
N ASP A 83 -3.21 -0.67 5.73
CA ASP A 83 -3.23 -1.75 4.71
C ASP A 83 -3.73 -1.26 3.34
N VAL A 84 -3.23 -0.10 2.92
CA VAL A 84 -3.52 0.40 1.56
C VAL A 84 -2.76 -0.47 0.57
N SER A 85 -3.49 -1.13 -0.34
CA SER A 85 -2.93 -2.09 -1.28
C SER A 85 -3.74 -2.18 -2.57
N VAL A 86 -3.19 -2.81 -3.60
CA VAL A 86 -3.91 -3.10 -4.86
C VAL A 86 -5.12 -4.02 -4.69
N GLY A 87 -5.24 -4.72 -3.55
CA GLY A 87 -6.39 -5.56 -3.21
C GLY A 87 -7.51 -4.78 -2.53
N ASN A 88 -7.16 -3.70 -1.81
CA ASN A 88 -8.08 -2.92 -0.99
C ASN A 88 -8.53 -1.62 -1.67
N ILE A 89 -7.96 -1.28 -2.81
CA ILE A 89 -8.43 -0.19 -3.67
C ILE A 89 -9.35 -0.79 -4.74
N LEU A 90 -10.61 -0.37 -4.72
CA LEU A 90 -11.67 -0.90 -5.58
C LEU A 90 -12.16 0.16 -6.57
N TRP A 91 -12.46 -0.25 -7.79
CA TRP A 91 -13.23 0.53 -8.76
C TRP A 91 -14.68 0.08 -8.73
N VAL A 92 -15.58 0.99 -8.41
CA VAL A 92 -17.03 0.73 -8.37
C VAL A 92 -17.69 1.53 -9.49
N THR A 93 -18.57 0.88 -10.23
CA THR A 93 -19.38 1.52 -11.28
C THR A 93 -20.82 1.66 -10.81
N ASP A 94 -21.33 2.89 -10.83
CA ASP A 94 -22.74 3.20 -10.62
C ASP A 94 -23.31 3.76 -11.94
N GLY A 95 -24.02 2.90 -12.67
CA GLY A 95 -24.50 3.19 -14.02
C GLY A 95 -23.35 3.55 -14.98
N ASN A 96 -23.33 4.80 -15.44
CA ASN A 96 -22.32 5.31 -16.38
C ASN A 96 -21.12 6.00 -15.70
N GLN A 97 -21.12 6.10 -14.37
CA GLN A 97 -20.03 6.75 -13.62
C GLN A 97 -19.25 5.71 -12.82
N GLY A 98 -17.94 5.89 -12.74
CA GLY A 98 -17.10 5.05 -11.90
C GLY A 98 -16.32 5.87 -10.89
N THR A 99 -16.11 5.29 -9.70
CA THR A 99 -15.39 5.92 -8.60
C THR A 99 -14.48 4.91 -7.91
N GLY A 100 -13.32 5.40 -7.44
CA GLY A 100 -12.46 4.63 -6.57
C GLY A 100 -12.99 4.60 -5.14
N LYS A 101 -12.93 3.44 -4.49
CA LYS A 101 -13.24 3.27 -3.08
C LYS A 101 -12.09 2.55 -2.38
N LEU A 102 -11.70 3.06 -1.22
CA LEU A 102 -10.79 2.37 -0.30
C LEU A 102 -11.62 1.45 0.60
N ALA A 103 -11.26 0.18 0.66
CA ALA A 103 -11.94 -0.87 1.39
C ALA A 103 -11.02 -1.50 2.44
N ASP A 104 -11.60 -2.38 3.26
CA ASP A 104 -10.91 -3.18 4.27
C ASP A 104 -10.24 -2.37 5.40
N PHE A 105 -11.08 -1.90 6.33
CA PHE A 105 -10.67 -1.14 7.50
C PHE A 105 -10.35 -2.04 8.71
N GLU A 106 -10.11 -3.35 8.52
CA GLU A 106 -9.89 -4.28 9.64
C GLU A 106 -8.67 -3.91 10.49
N TYR A 107 -7.65 -3.34 9.85
CA TYR A 107 -6.46 -2.83 10.50
C TYR A 107 -6.51 -1.35 10.83
N ALA A 108 -7.60 -0.64 10.52
CA ALA A 108 -7.69 0.78 10.76
C ALA A 108 -7.52 1.10 12.25
N ARG A 109 -6.79 2.17 12.55
CA ARG A 109 -6.47 2.52 13.93
C ARG A 109 -6.48 4.02 14.17
N CYS A 110 -7.02 4.43 15.31
CA CYS A 110 -6.90 5.81 15.78
C CYS A 110 -5.48 6.07 16.29
N ILE A 111 -4.82 7.13 15.80
CA ILE A 111 -3.46 7.55 16.16
C ILE A 111 -3.35 7.84 17.66
N ARG A 112 -4.44 8.32 18.28
CA ARG A 112 -4.50 8.63 19.72
C ARG A 112 -4.67 7.39 20.62
N SER A 113 -4.74 6.20 20.04
CA SER A 113 -4.95 4.97 20.81
C SER A 113 -3.66 4.52 21.51
N ASN A 114 -3.68 4.50 22.85
CA ASN A 114 -2.57 4.07 23.71
C ASN A 114 -2.31 2.54 23.74
N LYS A 115 -2.99 1.73 22.91
CA LYS A 115 -2.77 0.26 22.93
C LYS A 115 -1.36 -0.08 22.43
N PHE A 116 -0.45 -0.50 23.30
CA PHE A 116 0.97 -0.67 22.95
C PHE A 116 1.28 -1.80 21.94
N HIS A 117 0.30 -2.63 21.57
CA HIS A 117 0.50 -3.68 20.58
C HIS A 117 0.36 -3.14 19.15
N GLU A 118 1.47 -2.65 18.60
CA GLU A 118 1.60 -2.47 17.16
C GLU A 118 1.96 -3.82 16.52
N VAL A 119 0.93 -4.59 16.16
CA VAL A 119 1.12 -5.76 15.30
C VAL A 119 1.50 -5.23 13.93
N GLN A 120 2.57 -5.79 13.34
CA GLN A 120 2.94 -5.50 11.96
C GLN A 120 1.84 -6.07 11.06
N THR A 121 1.01 -5.17 10.56
CA THR A 121 -0.14 -5.47 9.71
C THR A 121 0.08 -4.88 8.33
N GLY A 122 -0.61 -5.45 7.35
CA GLY A 122 -0.62 -4.94 5.99
C GLY A 122 0.16 -5.81 5.02
N THR A 123 -0.07 -5.55 3.74
CA THR A 123 0.51 -6.30 2.64
C THR A 123 2.00 -5.92 2.45
N PRO A 124 2.97 -6.85 2.61
CA PRO A 124 4.42 -6.53 2.61
C PRO A 124 4.90 -5.72 1.41
N HIS A 125 4.31 -5.97 0.23
CA HIS A 125 4.61 -5.25 -1.00
C HIS A 125 4.38 -3.73 -0.92
N PHE A 126 3.35 -3.30 -0.19
CA PHE A 126 2.87 -1.91 -0.18
C PHE A 126 3.16 -1.19 1.14
N MET A 127 3.74 -1.89 2.11
CA MET A 127 4.10 -1.34 3.41
C MET A 127 5.14 -0.23 3.28
N ALA A 128 5.01 0.87 4.01
CA ALA A 128 6.02 1.93 4.03
C ALA A 128 7.39 1.42 4.51
N VAL A 129 8.48 2.06 4.09
CA VAL A 129 9.86 1.63 4.41
C VAL A 129 10.17 1.70 5.90
N GLU A 130 9.61 2.67 6.60
CA GLU A 130 9.72 2.79 8.07
C GLU A 130 8.91 1.72 8.79
N VAL A 131 7.75 1.34 8.25
CA VAL A 131 6.88 0.30 8.83
C VAL A 131 7.50 -1.08 8.66
N ASP A 132 8.17 -1.33 7.53
CA ASP A 132 8.95 -2.54 7.28
C ASP A 132 10.15 -2.62 8.24
N SER A 133 10.82 -1.50 8.49
CA SER A 133 12.01 -1.42 9.36
C SER A 133 11.68 -1.27 10.86
N LYS A 134 10.46 -0.85 11.19
CA LYS A 134 9.99 -0.46 12.53
C LYS A 134 10.83 0.61 13.21
N ILE A 135 11.38 1.54 12.43
CA ILE A 135 12.16 2.68 12.90
C ILE A 135 11.85 3.90 12.02
N TYR A 136 12.01 5.09 12.59
CA TYR A 136 12.00 6.34 11.83
C TYR A 136 13.33 6.47 11.06
N LEU A 137 13.27 6.76 9.76
CA LEU A 137 14.40 6.66 8.83
C LEU A 137 14.87 8.02 8.27
N PHE A 138 14.16 9.10 8.57
CA PHE A 138 14.39 10.45 8.04
C PHE A 138 14.72 11.47 9.14
N GLU A 139 15.16 10.98 10.30
CA GLU A 139 15.76 11.78 11.37
C GLU A 139 16.95 12.60 10.84
N PRO A 140 17.12 13.86 11.26
CA PRO A 140 18.34 14.60 10.96
C PRO A 140 19.57 13.92 11.57
N ASP A 141 20.72 13.97 10.88
CA ASP A 141 22.04 13.45 11.32
C ASP A 141 22.59 14.22 12.55
N ASN A 142 21.84 14.29 13.65
CA ASN A 142 22.29 14.89 14.89
C ASN A 142 22.90 13.80 15.77
N ASP A 143 24.21 13.62 15.66
CA ASP A 143 25.05 12.73 16.48
C ASP A 143 25.02 13.03 18.00
N GLU A 144 24.24 14.02 18.45
CA GLU A 144 24.33 14.59 19.82
C GLU A 144 23.02 14.54 20.63
N GLY A 145 21.98 13.82 20.17
CA GLY A 145 20.72 13.71 20.91
C GLY A 145 20.74 12.63 22.00
N GLU A 146 21.00 13.00 23.27
CA GLU A 146 20.77 12.15 24.47
C GLU A 146 19.26 11.90 24.76
N GLY A 147 18.43 11.69 23.73
CA GLY A 147 16.99 11.44 23.85
C GLY A 147 16.64 9.98 23.60
N GLU A 148 15.81 9.38 24.45
CA GLU A 148 15.24 8.05 24.19
C GLU A 148 14.43 8.05 22.89
N CYS A 149 14.66 7.04 22.04
CA CYS A 149 13.91 6.89 20.80
C CYS A 149 12.44 6.64 21.08
N PRO A 150 11.52 7.48 20.54
CA PRO A 150 10.10 7.24 20.73
C PRO A 150 9.75 5.87 20.13
N PRO A 151 8.88 5.09 20.78
CA PRO A 151 8.36 3.88 20.19
C PRO A 151 7.82 4.16 18.78
N PHE A 152 8.22 3.33 17.81
CA PHE A 152 7.70 3.42 16.46
C PHE A 152 6.17 3.36 16.48
N ARG A 153 5.53 4.21 15.67
CA ARG A 153 4.07 4.23 15.51
C ARG A 153 3.73 4.55 14.06
N MET A 154 2.87 3.71 13.49
CA MET A 154 2.27 3.95 12.19
C MET A 154 1.47 5.24 12.19
N ASN A 155 1.63 6.04 11.15
CA ASN A 155 0.99 7.33 10.97
C ASN A 155 0.50 7.53 9.52
N GLY A 156 -0.18 8.66 9.26
CA GLY A 156 -0.80 8.93 7.96
C GLY A 156 0.19 9.05 6.80
N LEU A 157 1.47 9.37 7.03
CA LEU A 157 2.47 9.39 5.97
C LEU A 157 2.72 7.98 5.41
N HIS A 158 2.66 6.96 6.28
CA HIS A 158 2.84 5.58 5.88
C HIS A 158 1.73 5.09 4.94
N ASP A 159 0.47 5.48 5.18
CA ASP A 159 -0.64 5.18 4.26
C ASP A 159 -0.47 5.87 2.89
N ILE A 160 0.05 7.09 2.88
CA ILE A 160 0.32 7.84 1.64
C ILE A 160 1.50 7.20 0.88
N GLU A 161 2.55 6.74 1.59
CA GLU A 161 3.62 5.97 0.97
C GLU A 161 3.10 4.64 0.38
N SER A 162 2.14 3.99 1.02
CA SER A 162 1.50 2.80 0.45
C SER A 162 0.76 3.10 -0.87
N VAL A 163 0.18 4.29 -1.04
CA VAL A 163 -0.36 4.74 -2.35
C VAL A 163 0.78 4.90 -3.38
N TRP A 164 1.93 5.43 -2.96
CA TRP A 164 3.11 5.53 -3.83
C TRP A 164 3.64 4.15 -4.25
N TRP A 165 3.72 3.18 -3.33
CA TRP A 165 4.09 1.80 -3.64
C TRP A 165 3.08 1.12 -4.57
N THR A 166 1.78 1.34 -4.36
CA THR A 166 0.72 0.84 -5.24
C THR A 166 0.88 1.41 -6.65
N SER A 167 1.13 2.72 -6.76
CA SER A 167 1.35 3.40 -8.04
C SER A 167 2.62 2.91 -8.74
N THR A 168 3.69 2.68 -7.98
CA THR A 168 4.95 2.10 -8.47
C THR A 168 4.75 0.67 -8.95
N TRP A 169 3.97 -0.14 -8.22
CA TRP A 169 3.65 -1.50 -8.62
C TRP A 169 2.91 -1.52 -9.96
N VAL A 170 1.91 -0.66 -10.16
CA VAL A 170 1.22 -0.55 -11.46
C VAL A 170 2.21 -0.28 -12.59
N LEU A 171 3.16 0.64 -12.37
CA LEU A 171 4.15 1.01 -13.37
C LEU A 171 5.14 -0.12 -13.71
N PHE A 172 5.50 -0.95 -12.74
CA PHE A 172 6.46 -2.04 -12.92
C PHE A 172 5.82 -3.40 -13.18
N TYR A 173 4.52 -3.58 -12.93
CA TYR A 173 3.81 -4.84 -13.12
C TYR A 173 3.12 -4.91 -14.48
N TYR A 174 2.65 -3.77 -14.99
CA TYR A 174 1.95 -3.68 -16.27
C TYR A 174 2.80 -3.05 -17.36
N THR A 175 2.39 -3.29 -18.60
CA THR A 175 2.84 -2.57 -19.79
C THR A 175 1.64 -2.22 -20.66
N ASP A 176 1.78 -1.19 -21.50
CA ASP A 176 0.76 -0.82 -22.49
C ASP A 176 0.64 -1.95 -23.52
N GLN A 177 -0.56 -2.49 -23.69
CA GLN A 177 -0.85 -3.57 -24.61
C GLN A 177 -0.52 -3.20 -26.07
N ASN A 178 -0.75 -1.94 -26.44
CA ASN A 178 -0.55 -1.46 -27.82
C ASN A 178 0.88 -0.97 -28.05
N HIS A 179 1.55 -0.51 -27.00
CA HIS A 179 2.95 -0.06 -27.05
C HIS A 179 3.76 -0.64 -25.88
N PRO A 180 4.07 -1.95 -25.88
CA PRO A 180 4.80 -2.58 -24.79
C PRO A 180 6.16 -1.94 -24.56
N THR A 181 6.70 -2.09 -23.34
CA THR A 181 8.04 -1.61 -23.05
C THR A 181 9.09 -2.31 -23.92
N VAL A 182 10.14 -1.55 -24.26
CA VAL A 182 11.31 -2.06 -24.97
C VAL A 182 12.14 -3.00 -24.09
N ASP A 183 12.09 -2.84 -22.75
CA ASP A 183 12.96 -3.55 -21.82
C ASP A 183 12.16 -4.26 -20.71
N LEU A 184 11.36 -5.24 -21.14
CA LEU A 184 10.51 -6.08 -20.28
C LEU A 184 11.32 -6.80 -19.19
N VAL A 185 12.55 -7.21 -19.50
CA VAL A 185 13.40 -7.99 -18.59
C VAL A 185 13.90 -7.12 -17.44
N ASN A 186 14.41 -5.92 -17.70
CA ASN A 186 14.84 -5.05 -16.61
C ASN A 186 13.64 -4.52 -15.80
N GLN A 187 12.50 -4.25 -16.44
CA GLN A 187 11.28 -3.90 -15.70
C GLN A 187 10.86 -5.03 -14.74
N TRP A 188 10.87 -6.29 -15.22
CA TRP A 188 10.56 -7.46 -14.40
C TRP A 188 11.58 -7.68 -13.27
N ASN A 189 12.88 -7.60 -13.56
CA ASN A 189 13.93 -7.76 -12.54
C ASN A 189 13.83 -6.67 -11.47
N THR A 190 13.53 -5.44 -11.88
CA THR A 190 13.29 -4.34 -10.94
C THR A 190 12.09 -4.65 -10.07
N LEU A 191 10.94 -5.02 -10.66
CA LEU A 191 9.74 -5.44 -9.94
C LEU A 191 10.05 -6.49 -8.87
N GLN A 192 10.78 -7.55 -9.22
CA GLN A 192 11.15 -8.61 -8.27
C GLN A 192 12.05 -8.11 -7.13
N ALA A 193 12.94 -7.16 -7.40
CA ALA A 193 13.85 -6.60 -6.39
C ALA A 193 13.12 -5.69 -5.38
N ILE A 194 12.13 -4.91 -5.84
CA ILE A 194 11.41 -3.96 -4.99
C ILE A 194 10.06 -4.51 -4.47
N PHE A 195 9.58 -5.64 -4.98
CA PHE A 195 8.37 -6.31 -4.52
C PHE A 195 8.62 -7.81 -4.27
N PRO A 196 9.51 -8.20 -3.33
CA PRO A 196 9.83 -9.60 -3.07
C PRO A 196 8.78 -10.34 -2.22
N GLY A 197 7.78 -9.62 -1.68
CA GLY A 197 6.70 -10.20 -0.87
C GLY A 197 7.09 -10.63 0.54
N VAL A 198 8.33 -10.38 0.93
CA VAL A 198 8.87 -10.68 2.26
C VAL A 198 9.30 -9.40 2.95
N LEU A 199 9.16 -9.39 4.28
CA LEU A 199 9.56 -8.28 5.15
C LEU A 199 11.07 -8.32 5.41
N GLY A 200 11.68 -7.14 5.59
CA GLY A 200 13.09 -6.99 5.93
C GLY A 200 14.06 -7.22 4.75
N ARG A 201 15.16 -6.43 4.74
CA ARG A 201 16.25 -6.48 3.73
C ARG A 201 15.79 -6.34 2.28
N THR A 202 14.83 -5.44 2.03
CA THR A 202 14.35 -5.18 0.68
C THR A 202 15.11 -4.02 0.05
N SER A 203 15.32 -4.04 -1.27
CA SER A 203 15.88 -2.89 -2.01
C SER A 203 14.96 -1.66 -1.99
N ARG A 204 13.81 -1.74 -1.31
CA ARG A 204 12.77 -0.71 -1.27
C ARG A 204 13.21 0.56 -0.58
N GLN A 205 13.89 0.49 0.56
CA GLN A 205 14.40 1.68 1.24
C GLN A 205 15.37 2.44 0.34
N HIS A 206 16.34 1.74 -0.25
CA HIS A 206 17.28 2.34 -1.19
C HIS A 206 16.58 2.91 -2.42
N PHE A 207 15.60 2.17 -2.96
CA PHE A 207 14.80 2.60 -4.10
C PHE A 207 14.00 3.88 -3.78
N PHE A 208 13.26 3.89 -2.68
CA PHE A 208 12.48 5.02 -2.24
C PHE A 208 13.34 6.26 -1.95
N THR A 209 14.54 6.07 -1.41
CA THR A 209 15.43 7.17 -1.01
C THR A 209 16.18 7.77 -2.20
N TYR A 210 16.75 6.92 -3.07
CA TYR A 210 17.73 7.36 -4.06
C TYR A 210 17.30 7.15 -5.52
N PHE A 211 16.32 6.30 -5.80
CA PHE A 211 15.99 5.94 -7.17
C PHE A 211 15.32 7.09 -7.90
N LYS A 212 15.84 7.39 -9.10
CA LYS A 212 15.25 8.34 -10.03
C LYS A 212 14.59 7.57 -11.16
N LEU A 213 13.25 7.59 -11.19
CA LEU A 213 12.46 7.01 -12.27
C LEU A 213 12.86 7.53 -13.66
N SER A 214 13.34 8.77 -13.75
CA SER A 214 13.87 9.35 -15.00
C SER A 214 15.08 8.60 -15.60
N ARG A 215 15.76 7.76 -14.80
CA ARG A 215 16.85 6.89 -15.28
C ARG A 215 16.36 5.53 -15.78
N CYS A 216 15.10 5.18 -15.53
CA CYS A 216 14.50 3.94 -16.00
C CYS A 216 13.98 4.13 -17.43
N LYS A 217 14.88 3.99 -18.42
CA LYS A 217 14.53 3.98 -19.86
C LYS A 217 13.55 2.85 -20.23
N ALA A 218 13.34 1.89 -19.33
CA ALA A 218 12.46 0.74 -19.45
C ALA A 218 10.97 1.05 -19.24
N ILE A 219 10.59 2.30 -18.96
CA ILE A 219 9.18 2.68 -18.81
C ILE A 219 8.73 3.37 -20.11
N THR A 220 7.63 2.89 -20.69
CA THR A 220 7.12 3.33 -22.00
C THR A 220 6.85 4.84 -22.02
N LYS A 221 6.97 5.48 -23.20
CA LYS A 221 6.57 6.89 -23.39
C LYS A 221 5.13 7.14 -22.92
N THR A 222 4.24 6.17 -23.10
CA THR A 222 2.84 6.23 -22.66
C THR A 222 2.67 6.45 -21.15
N CYS A 223 3.63 5.98 -20.33
CA CYS A 223 3.62 6.11 -18.88
C CYS A 223 4.53 7.26 -18.37
N GLU A 224 5.02 8.13 -19.25
CA GLU A 224 5.89 9.25 -18.88
C GLU A 224 5.23 10.22 -17.88
N PRO A 225 3.96 10.65 -18.05
CA PRO A 225 3.29 11.50 -17.07
C PRO A 225 3.20 10.87 -15.67
N VAL A 226 2.89 9.56 -15.61
CA VAL A 226 2.84 8.81 -14.34
C VAL A 226 4.22 8.70 -13.71
N SER A 227 5.26 8.45 -14.52
CA SER A 227 6.65 8.34 -14.06
C SER A 227 7.14 9.66 -13.45
N LYS A 228 6.83 10.79 -14.10
CA LYS A 228 7.16 12.13 -13.60
C LYS A 228 6.45 12.38 -12.27
N PHE A 229 5.15 12.10 -12.20
CA PHE A 229 4.37 12.21 -10.98
C PHE A 229 4.95 11.39 -9.83
N LEU A 230 5.31 10.12 -10.06
CA LEU A 230 5.88 9.27 -9.04
C LEU A 230 7.21 9.82 -8.49
N GLY A 231 8.04 10.42 -9.35
CA GLY A 231 9.28 11.07 -8.94
C GLY A 231 9.04 12.29 -8.03
N GLU A 232 8.08 13.14 -8.41
CA GLU A 232 7.67 14.31 -7.61
C GLU A 232 7.02 13.88 -6.29
N PHE A 233 6.14 12.87 -6.33
CA PHE A 233 5.44 12.34 -5.16
C PHE A 233 6.44 11.74 -4.15
N ALA A 234 7.43 10.97 -4.61
CA ALA A 234 8.50 10.47 -3.73
C ALA A 234 9.29 11.63 -3.09
N GLY A 235 9.54 12.71 -3.84
CA GLY A 235 10.18 13.92 -3.31
C GLY A 235 9.37 14.59 -2.20
N HIS A 236 8.08 14.78 -2.41
CA HIS A 236 7.18 15.36 -1.41
C HIS A 236 7.05 14.46 -0.17
N LEU A 237 6.96 13.13 -0.34
CA LEU A 237 6.94 12.18 0.77
C LEU A 237 8.20 12.27 1.62
N ARG A 238 9.39 12.21 1.01
CA ARG A 238 10.67 12.31 1.76
C ARG A 238 10.80 13.63 2.51
N ASN A 239 10.35 14.73 1.92
CA ASN A 239 10.36 16.03 2.62
C ASN A 239 9.36 16.04 3.77
N ALA A 240 8.17 15.46 3.61
CA ALA A 240 7.18 15.35 4.68
C ALA A 240 7.67 14.48 5.84
N TYR A 241 8.34 13.36 5.57
CA TYR A 241 9.00 12.54 6.60
C TYR A 241 10.04 13.35 7.38
N ARG A 242 11.01 13.96 6.68
CA ARG A 242 12.04 14.80 7.31
C ARG A 242 11.43 15.89 8.19
N SER A 243 10.45 16.65 7.68
CA SER A 243 9.80 17.70 8.48
C SER A 243 9.01 17.16 9.67
N ALA A 244 8.47 15.94 9.58
CA ALA A 244 7.76 15.30 10.70
C ALA A 244 8.73 14.83 11.78
N GLU A 245 9.89 14.33 11.37
CA GLU A 245 10.93 13.73 12.20
C GLU A 245 11.96 14.76 12.71
N GLU A 246 12.05 15.95 12.09
CA GLU A 246 12.86 17.09 12.57
C GLU A 246 12.52 17.50 14.01
N SER A 247 11.30 17.24 14.47
CA SER A 247 10.83 17.53 15.83
C SER A 247 11.09 16.38 16.83
N TYR A 248 11.97 15.44 16.50
CA TYR A 248 12.38 14.35 17.37
C TYR A 248 12.67 14.83 18.81
N PRO A 249 12.19 14.11 19.86
CA PRO A 249 11.53 12.79 19.85
C PRO A 249 10.01 12.83 19.60
N ILE A 250 9.44 13.98 19.20
CA ILE A 250 8.00 14.12 18.95
C ILE A 250 7.73 14.22 17.45
N ILE A 251 7.09 13.20 16.88
CA ILE A 251 6.66 13.23 15.48
C ILE A 251 5.48 14.19 15.31
N LYS A 252 5.69 15.31 14.61
CA LYS A 252 4.64 16.31 14.35
C LYS A 252 4.04 16.11 12.97
N LEU A 253 2.76 15.77 12.90
CA LEU A 253 2.07 15.48 11.64
C LEU A 253 1.06 16.55 11.23
N GLU A 254 0.69 17.42 12.16
CA GLU A 254 -0.24 18.51 11.92
C GLU A 254 0.34 19.49 10.88
N GLY A 255 -0.49 19.95 9.94
CA GLY A 255 -0.03 20.74 8.79
C GLY A 255 0.72 19.93 7.72
N ILE A 256 1.63 19.02 8.12
CA ILE A 256 2.42 18.19 7.19
C ILE A 256 1.50 17.27 6.38
N LEU A 257 0.60 16.54 7.06
CA LEU A 257 -0.37 15.67 6.38
C LEU A 257 -1.28 16.47 5.43
N GLU A 258 -1.65 17.69 5.78
CA GLU A 258 -2.46 18.54 4.90
C GLU A 258 -1.70 19.01 3.67
N GLY A 259 -0.44 19.40 3.82
CA GLY A 259 0.43 19.81 2.73
C GLY A 259 0.64 18.68 1.74
N ILE A 260 1.06 17.50 2.21
CA ILE A 260 1.31 16.37 1.30
C ILE A 260 0.04 15.89 0.59
N HIS A 261 -1.11 15.85 1.28
CA HIS A 261 -2.38 15.50 0.64
C HIS A 261 -2.73 16.48 -0.48
N ARG A 262 -2.61 17.79 -0.22
CA ARG A 262 -2.87 18.86 -1.20
C ARG A 262 -1.94 18.74 -2.41
N GLU A 263 -0.67 18.52 -2.17
CA GLU A 263 0.37 18.57 -3.20
C GLU A 263 0.27 17.34 -4.11
N THR A 264 0.09 16.16 -3.52
CA THR A 264 -0.10 14.92 -4.26
C THR A 264 -1.42 14.91 -5.02
N ALA A 265 -2.51 15.41 -4.43
CA ALA A 265 -3.80 15.53 -5.12
C ALA A 265 -3.72 16.46 -6.33
N LYS A 266 -3.05 17.62 -6.20
CA LYS A 266 -2.82 18.56 -7.29
C LYS A 266 -2.05 17.89 -8.44
N ASN A 267 -0.94 17.22 -8.12
CA ASN A 267 -0.12 16.57 -9.14
C ASN A 267 -0.88 15.43 -9.84
N LEU A 268 -1.64 14.63 -9.08
CA LEU A 268 -2.41 13.52 -9.64
C LEU A 268 -3.59 13.99 -10.50
N ILE A 269 -4.22 15.12 -10.16
CA ILE A 269 -5.23 15.76 -11.04
C ILE A 269 -4.61 16.18 -12.37
N ASN A 270 -3.39 16.71 -12.36
CA ASN A 270 -2.68 17.09 -13.59
C ASN A 270 -2.35 15.87 -14.46
N VAL A 271 -1.98 14.75 -13.85
CA VAL A 271 -1.80 13.47 -14.56
C VAL A 271 -3.14 13.01 -15.13
N HIS A 272 -4.18 12.97 -14.31
CA HIS A 272 -5.52 12.54 -14.72
C HIS A 272 -6.05 13.33 -15.94
N LYS A 273 -5.89 14.66 -15.94
CA LYS A 273 -6.28 15.50 -17.08
C LYS A 273 -5.55 15.14 -18.39
N GLN A 274 -4.29 14.71 -18.32
CA GLN A 274 -3.54 14.28 -19.51
C GLN A 274 -4.07 12.95 -20.08
N TYR A 275 -4.60 12.06 -19.23
CA TYR A 275 -5.15 10.77 -19.67
C TYR A 275 -6.64 10.82 -20.06
N VAL A 276 -7.43 11.74 -19.49
CA VAL A 276 -8.86 11.88 -19.84
C VAL A 276 -9.08 12.64 -21.14
N HIS A 277 -8.27 13.67 -21.42
CA HIS A 277 -8.46 14.55 -22.58
C HIS A 277 -7.42 14.37 -23.69
N GLY A 278 -6.52 13.39 -23.57
CA GLY A 278 -5.51 13.07 -24.59
C GLY A 278 -5.74 11.73 -25.29
N ASP A 279 -4.84 11.37 -26.22
CA ASP A 279 -4.80 10.07 -26.94
C ASP A 279 -4.64 8.86 -25.99
N ALA A 280 -4.35 9.09 -24.71
CA ALA A 280 -4.06 8.08 -23.72
C ALA A 280 -5.29 7.55 -22.94
N SER A 281 -6.50 8.00 -23.28
CA SER A 281 -7.77 7.46 -22.73
C SER A 281 -7.98 5.98 -23.06
N ASN A 282 -7.28 5.47 -24.08
CA ASN A 282 -7.35 4.08 -24.55
C ASN A 282 -6.17 3.21 -24.09
N VAL A 283 -5.40 3.63 -23.09
CA VAL A 283 -4.26 2.83 -22.60
C VAL A 283 -4.77 1.64 -21.80
N ILE A 284 -4.65 0.47 -22.42
CA ILE A 284 -4.99 -0.82 -21.83
C ILE A 284 -3.69 -1.45 -21.31
N LEU A 285 -3.67 -1.71 -20.02
CA LEU A 285 -2.57 -2.32 -19.31
C LEU A 285 -2.68 -3.85 -19.35
N CYS A 286 -1.58 -4.51 -19.65
CA CYS A 286 -1.43 -5.95 -19.61
C CYS A 286 -0.27 -6.36 -18.67
N PRO A 287 -0.43 -7.41 -17.85
CA PRO A 287 0.66 -7.88 -16.98
C PRO A 287 1.91 -8.28 -17.77
N LEU A 288 3.09 -7.89 -17.29
CA LEU A 288 4.37 -8.14 -17.96
C LEU A 288 4.63 -9.61 -18.28
N HIS A 289 4.26 -10.51 -17.37
CA HIS A 289 4.53 -11.94 -17.52
C HIS A 289 3.89 -12.56 -18.78
N ARG A 290 2.91 -11.90 -19.40
CA ARG A 290 2.32 -12.33 -20.68
C ARG A 290 3.26 -12.16 -21.87
N PHE A 291 4.22 -11.24 -21.77
CA PHE A 291 5.19 -10.94 -22.83
C PHE A 291 6.57 -11.55 -22.58
N LEU A 292 6.84 -12.00 -21.36
CA LEU A 292 8.10 -12.67 -21.05
C LEU A 292 8.14 -14.07 -21.70
N PRO A 293 9.29 -14.49 -22.25
CA PRO A 293 9.44 -15.84 -22.76
C PRO A 293 9.11 -16.84 -21.66
N ARG A 294 8.17 -17.75 -21.91
CA ARG A 294 7.93 -18.88 -21.00
C ARG A 294 9.25 -19.63 -20.85
N LYS A 295 9.78 -19.74 -19.61
CA LYS A 295 10.82 -20.71 -19.33
C LYS A 295 10.26 -22.07 -19.75
N ARG A 296 10.80 -22.66 -20.83
CA ARG A 296 10.53 -24.07 -21.14
C ARG A 296 10.90 -24.84 -19.89
N SER A 297 9.92 -25.50 -19.29
CA SER A 297 10.17 -26.39 -18.17
C SER A 297 11.11 -27.49 -18.68
N ASN A 298 12.17 -27.80 -17.93
CA ASN A 298 13.11 -28.88 -18.27
C ASN A 298 12.42 -30.26 -18.37
N SER A 299 11.14 -30.37 -18.02
CA SER A 299 10.28 -31.55 -18.22
C SER A 299 9.86 -31.80 -19.68
N GLU A 300 9.83 -30.79 -20.54
CA GLU A 300 9.44 -30.97 -21.96
C GLU A 300 10.62 -31.39 -22.88
N VAL A 301 11.86 -31.12 -22.44
CA VAL A 301 13.07 -31.54 -23.18
C VAL A 301 13.36 -33.03 -22.95
N GLN A 302 13.07 -33.56 -21.77
CA GLN A 302 13.22 -35.00 -21.51
C GLN A 302 12.18 -35.83 -22.26
N THR A 303 10.92 -35.41 -22.32
CA THR A 303 9.86 -36.18 -23.01
C THR A 303 10.01 -36.21 -24.54
N SER A 304 10.64 -35.20 -25.14
CA SER A 304 10.95 -35.18 -26.57
C SER A 304 12.17 -36.05 -26.92
N GLN A 305 13.20 -36.09 -26.07
CA GLN A 305 14.35 -36.98 -26.24
C GLN A 305 14.00 -38.46 -26.02
N THR A 306 13.13 -38.80 -25.05
CA THR A 306 12.71 -40.21 -24.85
C THR A 306 11.80 -40.72 -25.99
N ARG A 307 11.03 -39.84 -26.63
CA ARG A 307 10.19 -40.21 -27.80
C ARG A 307 11.00 -40.43 -29.08
N GLN A 308 12.15 -39.77 -29.26
CA GLN A 308 13.04 -40.03 -30.39
C GLN A 308 13.87 -41.31 -30.21
N GLN A 309 14.23 -41.69 -28.98
CA GLN A 309 14.95 -42.95 -28.72
C GLN A 309 14.04 -44.19 -28.81
N LYS A 310 12.75 -44.12 -28.49
CA LYS A 310 11.80 -45.24 -28.65
C LYS A 310 11.35 -45.51 -30.10
N ARG A 311 11.76 -44.71 -31.08
CA ARG A 311 11.49 -44.94 -32.51
C ARG A 311 12.69 -45.54 -33.27
N ARG A 312 13.78 -45.86 -32.57
CA ARG A 312 15.01 -46.45 -33.13
C ARG A 312 15.33 -47.85 -32.59
N CYS A 313 14.37 -48.52 -31.96
CA CYS A 313 14.43 -49.94 -31.65
C CYS A 313 13.27 -50.65 -32.36
#